data_AF-A0A2E0X107-F1
#
_entry.id   AF-A0A2E0X107-F1
#
_cell.length_a   1.000
_cell.length_b   1.000
_cell.length_c   1.000
_cell.angle_alpha   90.00
_cell.angle_beta   90.00
_cell.angle_gamma   90.00
#
_symmetry.space_group_name_H-M   'P 1'
#
loop_
_entity.id
_entity.type
_entity.pdbx_description
1 polymer ?
#
loop_
_entity_poly.entity_id
_entity_poly.type
_entity_poly.pdbx_seq_one_letter_code
_entity_poly.pdbx_strand_id
1 'polypeptide(L)'
;MDSSPPSADLVVPDSPHRESAESLLRWAIGVLDLDAETDDQGHVTIRLPEKDRPAWNGKDEITATDSGSAGNADELLTLDGPLGRWLLEKLVASDGVVHARPSGQPISVGDVSTRLFPAYSVDNGQFHLAGCQLTDHPFLRLTFAGTEEDPNVRHVFVAPDGSTVSDELVARLGLDRLEPAGKPTPRIDEAALRSLAGAGRRIAAKNSTVRDPAAQSTEPLLTAVVWVRHVDGRLQFEIGENSEELAFSGWARLLEPKPWKARRSGRETFHLAATDDGAIDAAEEMAVCQQSGRRVLRQDLVTCSVTEQQVLPEFTEKCPVTGRPALRSEFSACEQCRQRVSRSNLQGGLCQACRELAPVRKDDPRLAWVMGEHRGLERWNRWRLAETETVYIARADGLLKRLLVVVDKESLAVRRLATAGRFSSDWVDVTPTQQSELLR
;
A
#
# COMPACT_ATOMS: atom_id res chain seq x y z
N MET A 1 60.12 39.01 -22.02
CA MET A 1 59.53 37.82 -21.39
C MET A 1 58.03 38.05 -21.35
N ASP A 2 57.37 37.88 -22.50
CA ASP A 2 55.92 37.79 -22.56
C ASP A 2 55.53 36.39 -22.11
N SER A 3 55.10 36.28 -20.86
CA SER A 3 54.51 35.04 -20.34
C SER A 3 53.00 35.20 -20.46
N SER A 4 52.46 34.94 -21.65
CA SER A 4 51.02 34.74 -21.79
C SER A 4 50.64 33.59 -20.83
N PRO A 5 49.64 33.76 -19.97
CA PRO A 5 49.20 32.68 -19.10
C PRO A 5 48.80 31.48 -19.97
N PRO A 6 49.12 30.24 -19.56
CA PRO A 6 48.67 29.07 -20.29
C PRO A 6 47.14 29.15 -20.42
N SER A 7 46.66 29.03 -21.65
CA SER A 7 45.24 28.84 -21.95
C SER A 7 44.76 27.69 -21.09
N ALA A 8 43.84 27.95 -20.14
CA ALA A 8 43.26 26.89 -19.36
C ALA A 8 42.52 25.95 -20.32
N ASP A 9 42.90 24.68 -20.36
CA ASP A 9 42.22 23.70 -21.20
C ASP A 9 40.76 23.60 -20.73
N LEU A 10 39.84 23.90 -21.65
CA LEU A 10 38.41 23.80 -21.39
C LEU A 10 38.01 22.32 -21.46
N VAL A 11 37.43 21.81 -20.38
CA VAL A 11 37.07 20.39 -20.26
C VAL A 11 35.57 20.21 -20.35
N VAL A 12 35.13 19.36 -21.28
CA VAL A 12 33.73 18.92 -21.38
C VAL A 12 33.39 18.09 -20.14
N PRO A 13 32.25 18.34 -19.46
CA PRO A 13 31.85 17.56 -18.30
C PRO A 13 31.72 16.08 -18.59
N ASP A 14 32.30 15.26 -17.72
CA ASP A 14 32.07 13.82 -17.74
C ASP A 14 30.63 13.55 -17.26
N SER A 15 29.79 13.07 -18.17
CA SER A 15 28.40 12.73 -17.91
C SER A 15 28.01 11.48 -18.69
N PRO A 16 27.37 10.49 -18.03
CA PRO A 16 26.85 9.31 -18.71
C PRO A 16 25.62 9.64 -19.58
N HIS A 17 25.02 10.81 -19.39
CA HIS A 17 23.86 11.27 -20.14
C HIS A 17 24.30 12.00 -21.41
N ARG A 18 24.20 11.32 -22.54
CA ARG A 18 24.61 11.80 -23.85
C ARG A 18 23.56 11.53 -24.91
N GLU A 19 23.43 12.44 -25.86
CA GLU A 19 22.60 12.27 -27.06
C GLU A 19 23.38 12.71 -28.31
N SER A 20 22.98 12.21 -29.49
CA SER A 20 23.61 12.67 -30.73
C SER A 20 23.25 14.12 -31.01
N ALA A 21 24.13 14.84 -31.71
CA ALA A 21 23.85 16.18 -32.21
C ALA A 21 22.52 16.23 -32.99
N GLU A 22 22.30 15.24 -33.84
CA GLU A 22 21.08 15.07 -34.64
C GLU A 22 19.83 14.99 -33.75
N SER A 23 19.89 14.20 -32.67
CA SER A 23 18.78 14.05 -31.73
C SER A 23 18.45 15.38 -31.04
N LEU A 24 19.49 16.11 -30.59
CA LEU A 24 19.32 17.44 -29.99
C LEU A 24 18.70 18.43 -30.99
N LEU A 25 19.15 18.44 -32.24
CA LEU A 25 18.66 19.35 -33.27
C LEU A 25 17.23 19.02 -33.69
N ARG A 26 16.86 17.75 -33.79
CA ARG A 26 15.46 17.33 -34.00
C ARG A 26 14.55 17.79 -32.86
N TRP A 27 15.01 17.66 -31.61
CA TRP A 27 14.29 18.21 -30.47
C TRP A 27 14.18 19.75 -30.54
N ALA A 28 15.25 20.45 -30.97
CA ALA A 28 15.24 21.90 -31.15
C ALA A 28 14.19 22.36 -32.17
N ILE A 29 14.06 21.65 -33.30
CA ILE A 29 13.02 21.89 -34.32
C ILE A 29 11.62 21.83 -33.68
N GLY A 30 11.36 20.79 -32.87
CA GLY A 30 10.09 20.62 -32.17
C GLY A 30 9.82 21.70 -31.12
N VAL A 31 10.83 22.12 -30.36
CA VAL A 31 10.70 23.20 -29.36
C VAL A 31 10.40 24.54 -30.02
N LEU A 32 11.02 24.81 -31.17
CA LEU A 32 10.81 26.03 -31.95
C LEU A 32 9.48 26.03 -32.73
N ASP A 33 8.71 24.93 -32.68
CA ASP A 33 7.43 24.77 -33.39
C ASP A 33 7.59 25.02 -34.90
N LEU A 34 8.70 24.52 -35.46
CA LEU A 34 8.98 24.61 -36.90
C LEU A 34 8.23 23.49 -37.63
N ASP A 35 7.62 23.85 -38.77
CA ASP A 35 6.95 22.88 -39.65
C ASP A 35 8.01 22.00 -40.32
N ALA A 36 8.10 20.75 -39.89
CA ALA A 36 9.12 19.81 -40.34
C ALA A 36 8.52 18.42 -40.60
N GLU A 37 8.89 17.84 -41.73
CA GLU A 37 8.51 16.48 -42.14
C GLU A 37 9.78 15.61 -42.19
N THR A 38 9.71 14.39 -41.66
CA THR A 38 10.79 13.41 -41.77
C THR A 38 10.39 12.31 -42.74
N ASP A 39 11.21 12.05 -43.76
CA ASP A 39 10.96 10.99 -44.73
C ASP A 39 11.46 9.60 -44.26
N ASP A 40 11.14 8.55 -45.04
CA ASP A 40 11.57 7.17 -44.76
C ASP A 40 13.10 6.98 -44.79
N GLN A 41 13.84 7.93 -45.37
CA GLN A 41 15.30 7.94 -45.44
C GLN A 41 15.93 8.71 -44.28
N GLY A 42 15.10 9.25 -43.37
CA GLY A 42 15.54 10.03 -42.21
C GLY A 42 15.86 11.48 -42.53
N HIS A 43 15.63 11.95 -43.75
CA HIS A 43 15.81 13.35 -44.10
C HIS A 43 14.72 14.19 -43.45
N VAL A 44 15.12 15.33 -42.89
CA VAL A 44 14.22 16.29 -42.27
C VAL A 44 14.10 17.49 -43.20
N THR A 45 12.90 17.73 -43.72
CA THR A 45 12.60 18.93 -44.51
C THR A 45 11.86 19.93 -43.63
N ILE A 46 12.42 21.11 -43.45
CA ILE A 46 11.91 22.18 -42.59
C ILE A 46 11.38 23.31 -43.47
N ARG A 47 10.10 23.67 -43.34
CA ARG A 47 9.54 24.87 -43.96
C ARG A 47 9.89 26.10 -43.14
N LEU A 48 10.57 27.05 -43.77
CA LEU A 48 11.06 28.25 -43.11
C LEU A 48 9.95 29.31 -42.99
N PRO A 49 9.70 29.84 -41.78
CA PRO A 49 8.88 31.04 -41.62
C PRO A 49 9.42 32.20 -42.47
N GLU A 50 8.54 33.04 -43.02
CA GLU A 50 8.93 34.16 -43.91
C GLU A 50 10.03 35.05 -43.32
N LYS A 51 9.96 35.31 -42.01
CA LYS A 51 10.96 36.08 -41.25
C LYS A 51 12.37 35.47 -41.25
N ASP A 52 12.48 34.16 -41.48
CA ASP A 52 13.72 33.41 -41.35
C ASP A 52 14.36 33.07 -42.71
N ARG A 53 13.62 33.19 -43.82
CA ARG A 53 14.12 32.98 -45.19
C ARG A 53 15.35 33.82 -45.55
N PRO A 54 15.50 35.09 -45.10
CA PRO A 54 16.71 35.86 -45.38
C PRO A 54 18.00 35.24 -44.81
N ALA A 55 17.92 34.50 -43.70
CA ALA A 55 19.07 33.78 -43.15
C ALA A 55 19.52 32.60 -44.04
N TRP A 56 18.67 32.21 -45.00
CA TRP A 56 18.83 31.04 -45.85
C TRP A 56 18.78 31.40 -47.34
N ASN A 57 19.32 32.57 -47.72
CA ASN A 57 19.37 33.06 -49.10
C ASN A 57 17.99 33.09 -49.80
N GLY A 58 16.92 33.29 -49.04
CA GLY A 58 15.55 33.34 -49.56
C GLY A 58 14.93 31.96 -49.84
N LYS A 59 15.55 30.85 -49.41
CA LYS A 59 14.93 29.53 -49.49
C LYS A 59 13.66 29.47 -48.64
N ASP A 60 12.66 28.75 -49.14
CA ASP A 60 11.41 28.50 -48.43
C ASP A 60 11.44 27.21 -47.60
N GLU A 61 12.31 26.26 -47.98
CA GLU A 61 12.51 24.97 -47.31
C GLU A 61 14.01 24.63 -47.23
N ILE A 62 14.38 23.87 -46.21
CA ILE A 62 15.73 23.28 -46.06
C ILE A 62 15.56 21.79 -45.84
N THR A 63 16.30 20.97 -46.59
CA THR A 63 16.40 19.53 -46.34
C THR A 63 17.73 19.21 -45.68
N ALA A 64 17.69 18.63 -44.49
CA ALA A 64 18.87 18.21 -43.75
C ALA A 64 18.89 16.70 -43.50
N THR A 65 20.09 16.12 -43.45
CA THR A 65 20.28 14.69 -43.22
C THR A 65 21.26 14.41 -42.08
N ASP A 66 21.17 13.21 -41.54
CA ASP A 66 22.08 12.70 -40.52
C ASP A 66 23.48 12.47 -41.15
N SER A 67 24.50 12.52 -40.30
CA SER A 67 25.93 12.42 -40.64
C SER A 67 26.32 10.99 -41.09
N GLY A 68 25.82 10.56 -42.25
CA GLY A 68 26.08 9.23 -42.81
C GLY A 68 25.32 8.90 -44.09
N SER A 69 24.29 9.67 -44.45
CA SER A 69 23.47 9.43 -45.63
C SER A 69 23.90 10.35 -46.78
N ALA A 70 24.67 9.81 -47.73
CA ALA A 70 25.03 10.52 -48.95
C ALA A 70 23.80 10.63 -49.88
N GLY A 71 23.10 11.77 -49.83
CA GLY A 71 21.93 12.09 -50.65
C GLY A 71 21.87 13.57 -51.05
N ASN A 72 20.80 13.97 -51.73
CA ASN A 72 20.53 15.36 -52.19
C ASN A 72 20.16 16.33 -51.04
N ALA A 73 20.72 16.15 -49.84
CA ALA A 73 20.46 17.05 -48.72
C ALA A 73 21.20 18.37 -48.91
N ASP A 74 20.52 19.48 -48.57
CA ASP A 74 21.12 20.81 -48.56
C ASP A 74 22.13 20.97 -47.42
N GLU A 75 21.91 20.29 -46.29
CA GLU A 75 22.67 20.46 -45.05
C GLU A 75 22.83 19.16 -44.24
N LEU A 76 23.82 19.14 -43.34
CA LEU A 76 24.00 18.08 -42.34
C LEU A 76 23.48 18.53 -40.97
N LEU A 77 22.82 17.63 -40.24
CA LEU A 77 22.36 17.83 -38.87
C LEU A 77 23.53 17.73 -37.87
N THR A 78 24.46 18.68 -37.96
CA THR A 78 25.61 18.83 -37.07
C THR A 78 25.52 20.14 -36.28
N LEU A 79 26.08 20.17 -35.06
CA LEU A 79 26.06 21.37 -34.21
C LEU A 79 26.77 22.56 -34.86
N ASP A 80 27.90 22.28 -35.53
CA ASP A 80 28.71 23.28 -36.21
C ASP A 80 28.22 23.61 -37.63
N GLY A 81 27.21 22.90 -38.13
CA GLY A 81 26.57 23.19 -39.40
C GLY A 81 25.78 24.51 -39.35
N PRO A 82 25.55 25.17 -40.51
CA PRO A 82 24.69 26.35 -40.60
C PRO A 82 23.32 26.16 -39.93
N LEU A 83 22.71 24.99 -40.14
CA LEU A 83 21.39 24.68 -39.58
C LEU A 83 21.44 24.50 -38.06
N GLY A 84 22.45 23.79 -37.56
CA GLY A 84 22.65 23.57 -36.13
C GLY A 84 22.85 24.89 -35.38
N ARG A 85 23.74 25.76 -35.88
CA ARG A 85 23.97 27.09 -35.29
C ARG A 85 22.72 27.94 -35.29
N TRP A 86 21.99 27.99 -36.42
CA TRP A 86 20.75 28.77 -36.53
C TRP A 86 19.67 28.27 -35.55
N LEU A 87 19.50 26.95 -35.40
CA LEU A 87 18.55 26.37 -34.43
C LEU A 87 18.94 26.73 -32.99
N LEU A 88 20.22 26.58 -32.63
CA LEU A 88 20.71 26.88 -31.28
C LEU A 88 20.60 28.39 -30.97
N GLU A 89 20.96 29.26 -31.90
CA GLU A 89 20.80 30.71 -31.77
C GLU A 89 19.33 31.09 -31.56
N LYS A 90 18.41 30.49 -32.30
CA LYS A 90 16.96 30.72 -32.11
C LYS A 90 16.46 30.26 -30.75
N LEU A 91 16.92 29.10 -30.27
CA LEU A 91 16.56 28.62 -28.94
C LEU A 91 17.05 29.56 -27.83
N VAL A 92 18.29 30.06 -27.96
CA VAL A 92 18.87 30.99 -26.99
C VAL A 92 18.22 32.38 -27.05
N ALA A 93 17.87 32.86 -28.26
CA ALA A 93 17.24 34.16 -28.47
C ALA A 93 15.76 34.23 -28.04
N SER A 94 15.08 33.09 -27.91
CA SER A 94 13.66 33.01 -27.52
C SER A 94 13.50 33.15 -26.00
N ASP A 95 13.31 34.38 -25.50
CA ASP A 95 13.09 34.73 -24.07
C ASP A 95 14.08 34.08 -23.05
N GLY A 96 15.21 33.58 -23.53
CA GLY A 96 16.35 33.09 -22.76
C GLY A 96 16.23 31.70 -22.14
N VAL A 97 15.08 31.01 -22.24
CA VAL A 97 14.85 29.74 -21.52
C VAL A 97 14.04 28.76 -22.35
N VAL A 98 14.66 27.63 -22.70
CA VAL A 98 13.94 26.53 -23.33
C VAL A 98 13.16 25.74 -22.29
N HIS A 99 11.87 25.53 -22.52
CA HIS A 99 11.00 24.76 -21.63
C HIS A 99 10.65 23.40 -22.23
N ALA A 100 10.88 22.35 -21.47
CA ALA A 100 10.60 20.98 -21.85
C ALA A 100 9.93 20.21 -20.72
N ARG A 101 9.51 18.98 -21.01
CA ARG A 101 9.02 18.02 -20.02
C ARG A 101 9.43 16.60 -20.41
N PRO A 102 9.47 15.64 -19.46
CA PRO A 102 9.71 14.25 -19.81
C PRO A 102 8.58 13.65 -20.66
N SER A 103 8.93 12.92 -21.71
CA SER A 103 7.96 12.29 -22.62
C SER A 103 7.11 11.24 -21.92
N GLY A 104 5.78 11.30 -22.04
CA GLY A 104 4.86 10.35 -21.39
C GLY A 104 4.67 10.56 -19.88
N GLN A 105 5.09 11.72 -19.35
CA GLN A 105 4.67 12.16 -18.02
C GLN A 105 3.15 12.41 -17.99
N PRO A 106 2.41 11.96 -16.95
CA PRO A 106 1.00 12.33 -16.79
C PRO A 106 0.78 13.85 -16.76
N ILE A 107 -0.14 14.35 -17.58
CA ILE A 107 -0.41 15.79 -17.74
C ILE A 107 -1.79 16.21 -17.21
N SER A 108 -2.57 15.27 -16.71
CA SER A 108 -3.88 15.54 -16.14
C SER A 108 -4.20 14.59 -14.99
N VAL A 109 -5.20 14.96 -14.18
CA VAL A 109 -5.77 14.06 -13.17
C VAL A 109 -6.32 12.78 -13.83
N GLY A 110 -6.84 12.86 -15.06
CA GLY A 110 -7.30 11.69 -15.81
C GLY A 110 -6.20 10.69 -16.15
N ASP A 111 -5.00 11.18 -16.47
CA ASP A 111 -3.82 10.32 -16.72
C ASP A 111 -3.38 9.62 -15.44
N VAL A 112 -3.43 10.32 -14.30
CA VAL A 112 -3.15 9.76 -12.97
C VAL A 112 -4.16 8.65 -12.64
N SER A 113 -5.46 8.88 -12.87
CA SER A 113 -6.50 7.86 -12.69
C SER A 113 -6.25 6.63 -13.56
N THR A 114 -5.97 6.82 -14.86
CA THR A 114 -5.70 5.73 -15.81
C THR A 114 -4.54 4.84 -15.35
N ARG A 115 -3.57 5.43 -14.67
CA ARG A 115 -2.41 4.71 -14.14
C ARG A 115 -2.67 3.98 -12.83
N LEU A 116 -3.42 4.59 -11.90
CA LEU A 116 -3.65 4.02 -10.58
C LEU A 116 -4.81 3.04 -10.55
N PHE A 117 -5.91 3.35 -11.24
CA PHE A 117 -7.19 2.66 -11.06
C PHE A 117 -7.19 1.18 -11.45
N PRO A 118 -6.47 0.73 -12.51
CA PRO A 118 -6.50 -0.67 -12.92
C PRO A 118 -6.06 -1.66 -11.83
N ALA A 119 -5.34 -1.20 -10.81
CA ALA A 119 -4.90 -2.05 -9.71
C ALA A 119 -6.04 -2.38 -8.72
N TYR A 120 -7.06 -1.52 -8.60
CA TYR A 120 -8.04 -1.62 -7.52
C TYR A 120 -9.41 -2.16 -7.98
N SER A 121 -10.06 -2.92 -7.10
CA SER A 121 -11.44 -3.36 -7.25
C SER A 121 -12.22 -3.09 -5.96
N VAL A 122 -13.51 -2.78 -6.09
CA VAL A 122 -14.40 -2.49 -4.96
C VAL A 122 -15.73 -3.23 -5.16
N ASP A 123 -16.08 -4.12 -4.23
CA ASP A 123 -17.36 -4.83 -4.26
C ASP A 123 -18.52 -3.87 -3.99
N ASN A 124 -19.49 -3.81 -4.91
CA ASN A 124 -20.71 -2.99 -4.77
C ASN A 124 -20.43 -1.53 -4.40
N GLY A 125 -19.33 -0.98 -4.92
CA GLY A 125 -18.89 0.36 -4.63
C GLY A 125 -18.15 0.99 -5.80
N GLN A 126 -17.55 2.13 -5.53
CA GLN A 126 -16.77 2.89 -6.50
C GLN A 126 -15.54 3.50 -5.83
N PHE A 127 -14.63 4.00 -6.64
CA PHE A 127 -13.50 4.77 -6.13
C PHE A 127 -13.13 5.87 -7.13
N HIS A 128 -12.58 6.97 -6.61
CA HIS A 128 -12.20 8.13 -7.40
C HIS A 128 -11.00 8.85 -6.78
N LEU A 129 -10.42 9.79 -7.53
CA LEU A 129 -9.39 10.68 -7.00
C LEU A 129 -10.04 11.87 -6.29
N ALA A 130 -9.66 12.12 -5.05
CA ALA A 130 -10.09 13.25 -4.24
C ALA A 130 -8.89 14.16 -3.93
N GLY A 131 -9.09 15.47 -4.10
CA GLY A 131 -8.07 16.48 -3.80
C GLY A 131 -6.76 16.33 -4.58
N CYS A 132 -6.80 15.74 -5.78
CA CYS A 132 -5.60 15.49 -6.59
C CYS A 132 -5.05 16.81 -7.17
N GLN A 133 -3.80 17.10 -6.87
CA GLN A 133 -3.06 18.26 -7.36
C GLN A 133 -1.85 17.79 -8.16
N LEU A 134 -1.59 18.47 -9.27
CA LEU A 134 -0.36 18.30 -10.05
C LEU A 134 0.43 19.61 -9.96
N THR A 135 1.67 19.52 -9.52
CA THR A 135 2.57 20.67 -9.37
C THR A 135 3.79 20.48 -10.26
N ASP A 136 4.12 21.50 -11.05
CA ASP A 136 5.30 21.49 -11.89
C ASP A 136 6.53 21.91 -11.08
N HIS A 137 7.60 21.09 -11.12
CA HIS A 137 8.88 21.37 -10.49
C HIS A 137 9.97 21.59 -11.55
N PRO A 138 10.76 22.67 -11.46
CA PRO A 138 11.78 22.99 -12.44
C PRO A 138 13.06 22.20 -12.18
N PHE A 139 13.30 21.17 -12.98
CA PHE A 139 14.64 20.61 -13.13
C PHE A 139 15.38 21.40 -14.21
N LEU A 140 16.71 21.40 -14.17
CA LEU A 140 17.53 22.07 -15.18
C LEU A 140 18.37 21.05 -15.95
N ARG A 141 18.38 21.14 -17.28
CA ARG A 141 19.30 20.43 -18.16
C ARG A 141 20.28 21.44 -18.76
N LEU A 142 21.56 21.30 -18.45
CA LEU A 142 22.64 22.00 -19.14
C LEU A 142 23.21 21.07 -20.19
N THR A 143 23.24 21.52 -21.44
CA THR A 143 23.77 20.75 -22.57
C THR A 143 25.12 21.32 -22.99
N PHE A 144 26.14 20.48 -23.07
CA PHE A 144 27.51 20.84 -23.46
C PHE A 144 27.85 20.16 -24.79
N ALA A 145 28.62 20.85 -25.62
CA ALA A 145 29.19 20.27 -26.83
C ALA A 145 30.06 19.06 -26.49
N GLY A 146 30.06 18.05 -27.36
CA GLY A 146 31.02 16.95 -27.30
C GLY A 146 32.44 17.41 -27.64
N THR A 147 33.37 16.46 -27.67
CA THR A 147 34.74 16.69 -28.17
C THR A 147 34.83 16.26 -29.63
N GLU A 148 35.95 16.55 -30.31
CA GLU A 148 36.18 16.04 -31.67
C GLU A 148 36.21 14.49 -31.71
N GLU A 149 36.64 13.84 -30.62
CA GLU A 149 36.70 12.38 -30.50
C GLU A 149 35.32 11.75 -30.17
N ASP A 150 34.45 12.48 -29.47
CA ASP A 150 33.08 12.06 -29.15
C ASP A 150 32.13 13.25 -29.36
N PRO A 151 31.52 13.38 -30.56
CA PRO A 151 30.70 14.53 -30.91
C PRO A 151 29.33 14.53 -30.22
N ASN A 152 28.99 13.50 -29.44
CA ASN A 152 27.72 13.47 -28.71
C ASN A 152 27.71 14.53 -27.62
N VAL A 153 26.61 15.28 -27.56
CA VAL A 153 26.43 16.29 -26.51
C VAL A 153 26.29 15.62 -25.15
N ARG A 154 26.69 16.35 -24.10
CA ARG A 154 26.62 15.89 -22.71
C ARG A 154 25.60 16.69 -21.94
N HIS A 155 24.84 16.02 -21.08
CA HIS A 155 23.84 16.67 -20.23
C HIS A 155 24.23 16.61 -18.77
N VAL A 156 24.09 17.73 -18.07
CA VAL A 156 24.14 17.80 -16.61
C VAL A 156 22.78 18.21 -16.10
N PHE A 157 22.24 17.43 -15.17
CA PHE A 157 20.92 17.65 -14.59
C PHE A 157 21.01 18.21 -13.17
N VAL A 158 20.17 19.21 -12.90
CA VAL A 158 20.07 19.87 -11.59
C VAL A 158 18.65 19.72 -11.08
N ALA A 159 18.52 19.29 -9.82
CA ALA A 159 17.24 19.21 -9.12
C ALA A 159 16.72 20.61 -8.72
N PRO A 160 15.43 20.76 -8.38
CA PRO A 160 14.84 22.04 -8.00
C PRO A 160 15.50 22.72 -6.79
N ASP A 161 16.19 21.96 -5.93
CA ASP A 161 16.94 22.46 -4.77
C ASP A 161 18.40 22.83 -5.09
N GLY A 162 18.82 22.71 -6.36
CA GLY A 162 20.18 22.98 -6.81
C GLY A 162 21.15 21.80 -6.67
N SER A 163 20.70 20.63 -6.22
CA SER A 163 21.53 19.42 -6.08
C SER A 163 21.68 18.65 -7.40
N THR A 164 22.65 17.73 -7.45
CA THR A 164 22.83 16.80 -8.57
C THR A 164 21.72 15.75 -8.58
N VAL A 165 21.15 15.47 -9.75
CA VAL A 165 20.21 14.36 -9.93
C VAL A 165 21.00 13.07 -10.15
N SER A 166 20.66 11.98 -9.45
CA SER A 166 21.31 10.68 -9.67
C SER A 166 20.95 10.09 -11.03
N ASP A 167 21.86 9.32 -11.63
CA ASP A 167 21.65 8.68 -12.94
C ASP A 167 20.39 7.80 -12.97
N GLU A 168 20.12 7.07 -11.87
CA GLU A 168 18.91 6.27 -11.71
C GLU A 168 17.65 7.16 -11.78
N LEU A 169 17.66 8.31 -11.09
CA LEU A 169 16.52 9.20 -11.05
C LEU A 169 16.33 9.93 -12.39
N VAL A 170 17.41 10.29 -13.09
CA VAL A 170 17.37 10.82 -14.47
C VAL A 170 16.64 9.85 -15.39
N ALA A 171 17.05 8.58 -15.38
CA ALA A 171 16.46 7.54 -16.23
C ALA A 171 14.99 7.26 -15.88
N ARG A 172 14.68 7.18 -14.58
CA ARG A 172 13.32 6.93 -14.09
C ARG A 172 12.38 8.09 -14.43
N LEU A 173 12.80 9.33 -14.17
CA LEU A 173 12.02 10.53 -14.50
C LEU A 173 11.98 10.82 -16.01
N GLY A 174 12.87 10.23 -16.80
CA GLY A 174 12.96 10.46 -18.24
C GLY A 174 13.51 11.84 -18.58
N LEU A 175 14.44 12.38 -17.78
CA LEU A 175 15.02 13.71 -18.06
C LEU A 175 15.92 13.71 -19.31
N ASP A 176 16.31 12.52 -19.77
CA ASP A 176 17.05 12.26 -21.01
C ASP A 176 16.14 12.19 -22.26
N ARG A 177 14.82 12.08 -22.07
CA ARG A 177 13.83 11.95 -23.15
C ARG A 177 12.77 13.02 -23.01
N LEU A 178 13.05 14.14 -23.66
CA LEU A 178 12.28 15.36 -23.50
C LEU A 178 11.39 15.64 -24.72
N GLU A 179 10.24 16.23 -24.44
CA GLU A 179 9.35 16.84 -25.43
C GLU A 179 9.11 18.32 -25.07
N PRO A 180 8.67 19.15 -26.02
CA PRO A 180 8.30 20.54 -25.73
C PRO A 180 7.24 20.59 -24.62
N ALA A 181 7.36 21.53 -23.68
CA ALA A 181 6.48 21.60 -22.51
C ALA A 181 5.01 21.94 -22.84
N GLY A 182 4.72 22.40 -24.06
CA GLY A 182 3.43 22.96 -24.47
C GLY A 182 3.23 24.38 -23.95
N LYS A 183 2.17 25.07 -24.42
CA LYS A 183 1.80 26.43 -23.99
C LYS A 183 0.47 26.41 -23.22
N PRO A 184 0.31 27.19 -22.14
CA PRO A 184 1.32 28.04 -21.51
C PRO A 184 2.33 27.24 -20.68
N THR A 185 3.58 27.68 -20.66
CA THR A 185 4.62 27.09 -19.81
C THR A 185 4.49 27.60 -18.37
N PRO A 186 4.82 26.76 -17.36
CA PRO A 186 4.96 27.24 -15.99
C PRO A 186 6.02 28.35 -15.89
N ARG A 187 5.86 29.23 -14.91
CA ARG A 187 6.80 30.35 -14.68
C ARG A 187 7.88 29.94 -13.69
N ILE A 188 9.11 30.34 -13.99
CA ILE A 188 10.24 30.30 -13.05
C ILE A 188 10.75 31.71 -12.83
N ASP A 189 11.07 32.03 -11.57
CA ASP A 189 11.70 33.31 -11.24
C ASP A 189 13.12 33.39 -11.80
N GLU A 190 13.52 34.56 -12.29
CA GLU A 190 14.83 34.76 -12.95
C GLU A 190 16.00 34.56 -11.97
N ALA A 191 15.86 34.94 -10.70
CA ALA A 191 16.89 34.71 -9.69
C ALA A 191 16.99 33.22 -9.36
N ALA A 192 15.86 32.51 -9.27
CA ALA A 192 15.83 31.06 -9.10
C ALA A 192 16.51 30.34 -10.28
N LEU A 193 16.19 30.72 -11.51
CA LEU A 193 16.82 30.16 -12.71
C LEU A 193 18.33 30.40 -12.73
N ARG A 194 18.78 31.64 -12.44
CA ARG A 194 20.22 31.96 -12.37
C ARG A 194 20.92 31.14 -11.28
N SER A 195 20.27 30.94 -10.13
CA SER A 195 20.78 30.11 -9.05
C SER A 195 20.96 28.64 -9.49
N LEU A 196 19.94 28.06 -10.13
CA LEU A 196 19.99 26.68 -10.65
C LEU A 196 21.05 26.54 -11.76
N ALA A 197 21.14 27.49 -12.68
CA ALA A 197 22.16 27.49 -13.73
C ALA A 197 23.57 27.58 -13.13
N GLY A 198 23.77 28.43 -12.12
CA GLY A 198 25.01 28.52 -11.37
C GLY A 198 25.36 27.21 -10.65
N ALA A 199 24.37 26.51 -10.08
CA ALA A 199 24.57 25.20 -9.47
C ALA A 199 24.97 24.15 -10.51
N GLY A 200 24.29 24.10 -11.65
CA GLY A 200 24.62 23.20 -12.77
C GLY A 200 26.05 23.38 -13.27
N ARG A 201 26.51 24.63 -13.42
CA ARG A 201 27.90 24.94 -13.80
C ARG A 201 28.91 24.43 -12.78
N ARG A 202 28.62 24.54 -11.48
CA ARG A 202 29.49 23.99 -10.41
C ARG A 202 29.52 22.46 -10.43
N ILE A 203 28.37 21.82 -10.67
CA ILE A 203 28.27 20.35 -10.78
C ILE A 203 29.09 19.88 -11.99
N ALA A 204 28.91 20.53 -13.15
CA ALA A 204 29.66 20.27 -14.36
C ALA A 204 31.18 20.39 -14.13
N ALA A 205 31.64 21.50 -13.54
CA ALA A 205 33.05 21.71 -13.22
C ALA A 205 33.60 20.66 -12.24
N LYS A 206 32.81 20.23 -11.24
CA LYS A 206 33.23 19.17 -10.29
C LYS A 206 33.45 17.83 -10.99
N ASN A 207 32.59 17.48 -11.95
CA ASN A 207 32.75 16.25 -12.73
C ASN A 207 33.99 16.31 -13.65
N SER A 208 34.32 17.49 -14.17
CA SER A 208 35.51 17.71 -15.01
C SER A 208 36.84 17.71 -14.24
N THR A 209 36.86 18.24 -13.01
CA THR A 209 38.08 18.54 -12.23
C THR A 209 38.64 17.39 -11.39
N VAL A 210 38.00 16.21 -11.41
CA VAL A 210 38.52 15.02 -10.70
C VAL A 210 39.94 14.63 -11.17
N ARG A 211 40.35 15.06 -12.38
CA ARG A 211 41.69 14.80 -12.92
C ARG A 211 42.65 16.01 -12.91
N ASP A 212 42.13 17.24 -12.89
CA ASP A 212 42.94 18.48 -12.82
C ASP A 212 42.15 19.63 -12.15
N PRO A 213 42.57 20.15 -10.98
CA PRO A 213 41.92 21.26 -10.30
C PRO A 213 42.06 22.63 -11.00
N ALA A 214 42.91 22.75 -12.02
CA ALA A 214 43.05 23.98 -12.84
C ALA A 214 42.12 23.99 -14.07
N ALA A 215 41.52 22.85 -14.43
CA ALA A 215 40.63 22.73 -15.59
C ALA A 215 39.32 23.52 -15.38
N GLN A 216 38.92 24.30 -16.40
CA GLN A 216 37.65 25.01 -16.40
C GLN A 216 36.64 24.25 -17.27
N SER A 217 35.40 24.12 -16.80
CA SER A 217 34.32 23.54 -17.62
C SER A 217 34.04 24.44 -18.81
N THR A 218 33.79 23.85 -19.98
CA THR A 218 33.20 24.58 -21.11
C THR A 218 31.85 25.22 -20.72
N GLU A 219 31.48 26.30 -21.40
CA GLU A 219 30.15 26.89 -21.28
C GLU A 219 29.09 25.96 -21.91
N PRO A 220 27.87 25.85 -21.33
CA PRO A 220 26.81 25.06 -21.93
C PRO A 220 26.33 25.71 -23.23
N LEU A 221 26.11 24.90 -24.27
CA LEU A 221 25.45 25.29 -25.53
C LEU A 221 24.01 25.75 -25.28
N LEU A 222 23.34 25.10 -24.33
CA LEU A 222 21.93 25.34 -24.04
C LEU A 222 21.61 25.07 -22.58
N THR A 223 20.73 25.88 -22.01
CA THR A 223 20.09 25.65 -20.72
C THR A 223 18.59 25.48 -20.94
N ALA A 224 18.03 24.34 -20.51
CA ALA A 224 16.61 24.05 -20.61
C ALA A 224 16.01 23.77 -19.22
N VAL A 225 14.85 24.35 -18.94
CA VAL A 225 14.02 24.03 -17.77
C VAL A 225 13.12 22.85 -18.14
N VAL A 226 13.29 21.76 -17.40
CA VAL A 226 12.51 20.52 -17.53
C VAL A 226 11.45 20.50 -16.44
N TRP A 227 10.19 20.65 -16.83
CA TRP A 227 9.04 20.65 -15.92
C TRP A 227 8.61 19.23 -15.58
N VAL A 228 9.01 18.78 -14.39
CA VAL A 228 8.65 17.46 -13.87
C VAL A 228 7.49 17.60 -12.92
N ARG A 229 6.43 16.82 -13.12
CA ARG A 229 5.23 16.90 -12.29
C ARG A 229 5.32 16.04 -11.06
N HIS A 230 5.03 16.66 -9.93
CA HIS A 230 4.71 16.00 -8.68
C HIS A 230 3.19 15.91 -8.52
N VAL A 231 2.71 14.81 -7.96
CA VAL A 231 1.29 14.58 -7.71
C VAL A 231 1.08 14.31 -6.25
N ASP A 232 0.08 14.97 -5.68
CA ASP A 232 -0.40 14.76 -4.32
C ASP A 232 -1.91 14.58 -4.36
N GLY A 233 -2.43 13.58 -3.66
CA GLY A 233 -3.87 13.31 -3.69
C GLY A 233 -4.29 12.14 -2.82
N ARG A 234 -5.56 11.77 -2.95
CA ARG A 234 -6.13 10.61 -2.26
C ARG A 234 -6.96 9.79 -3.23
N LEU A 235 -6.89 8.47 -3.10
CA LEU A 235 -7.92 7.57 -3.61
C LEU A 235 -9.00 7.48 -2.55
N GLN A 236 -10.23 7.82 -2.90
CA GLN A 236 -11.39 7.69 -2.04
C GLN A 236 -12.21 6.48 -2.50
N PHE A 237 -12.41 5.52 -1.62
CA PHE A 237 -13.22 4.32 -1.82
C PHE A 237 -14.58 4.54 -1.15
N GLU A 238 -15.66 4.23 -1.86
CA GLU A 238 -17.03 4.42 -1.37
C GLU A 238 -17.84 3.13 -1.54
N ILE A 239 -18.46 2.66 -0.45
CA ILE A 239 -19.36 1.51 -0.44
C ILE A 239 -20.59 1.87 0.40
N GLY A 240 -21.72 2.07 -0.27
CA GLY A 240 -22.93 2.61 0.37
C GLY A 240 -22.70 4.04 0.88
N GLU A 241 -22.95 4.26 2.18
CA GLU A 241 -22.73 5.57 2.84
C GLU A 241 -21.33 5.70 3.47
N ASN A 242 -20.52 4.64 3.42
CA ASN A 242 -19.21 4.61 4.06
C ASN A 242 -18.11 4.93 3.05
N SER A 243 -17.05 5.58 3.53
CA SER A 243 -15.88 5.88 2.71
C SER A 243 -14.58 5.69 3.47
N GLU A 244 -13.53 5.33 2.72
CA GLU A 244 -12.16 5.22 3.20
C GLU A 244 -11.21 5.88 2.20
N GLU A 245 -10.05 6.33 2.69
CA GLU A 245 -9.08 7.08 1.88
C GLU A 245 -7.70 6.42 1.90
N LEU A 246 -6.99 6.49 0.76
CA LEU A 246 -5.57 6.18 0.61
C LEU A 246 -4.84 7.38 0.04
N ALA A 247 -4.03 8.04 0.87
CA ALA A 247 -3.17 9.12 0.40
C ALA A 247 -2.04 8.59 -0.48
N PHE A 248 -1.70 9.35 -1.53
CA PHE A 248 -0.54 9.10 -2.36
C PHE A 248 0.17 10.43 -2.68
N SER A 249 1.48 10.32 -2.90
CA SER A 249 2.36 11.44 -3.19
C SER A 249 3.58 10.94 -3.95
N GLY A 250 3.99 11.65 -4.99
CA GLY A 250 5.23 11.35 -5.72
C GLY A 250 5.28 11.92 -7.13
N TRP A 251 6.40 11.70 -7.80
CA TRP A 251 6.59 12.09 -9.20
C TRP A 251 5.58 11.38 -10.11
N ALA A 252 4.85 12.13 -10.94
CA ALA A 252 3.75 11.63 -11.75
C ALA A 252 4.14 10.42 -12.62
N ARG A 253 5.33 10.48 -13.24
CA ARG A 253 5.87 9.40 -14.06
C ARG A 253 6.25 8.15 -13.27
N LEU A 254 6.53 8.29 -11.98
CA LEU A 254 6.96 7.22 -11.07
C LEU A 254 5.85 6.75 -10.15
N LEU A 255 4.64 7.25 -10.35
CA LEU A 255 3.52 6.93 -9.49
C LEU A 255 3.14 5.46 -9.67
N GLU A 256 3.02 4.74 -8.57
CA GLU A 256 2.65 3.33 -8.54
C GLU A 256 1.49 3.14 -7.55
N PRO A 257 0.53 2.27 -7.88
CA PRO A 257 -0.54 1.94 -6.95
C PRO A 257 0.04 1.23 -5.73
N LYS A 258 -0.42 1.64 -4.54
CA LYS A 258 -0.01 1.05 -3.25
C LYS A 258 -1.19 0.28 -2.67
N PRO A 259 -0.97 -0.86 -2.01
CA PRO A 259 -2.09 -1.55 -1.39
C PRO A 259 -2.72 -0.67 -0.31
N TRP A 260 -4.04 -0.67 -0.24
CA TRP A 260 -4.77 -0.07 0.88
C TRP A 260 -4.66 -0.98 2.10
N LYS A 261 -4.35 -0.40 3.26
CA LYS A 261 -4.22 -1.15 4.51
C LYS A 261 -5.49 -1.02 5.34
N ALA A 262 -6.18 -2.14 5.53
CA ALA A 262 -7.43 -2.17 6.25
C ALA A 262 -7.27 -1.84 7.74
N ARG A 263 -8.22 -1.06 8.29
CA ARG A 263 -8.17 -0.63 9.69
C ARG A 263 -8.45 -1.75 10.68
N ARG A 264 -9.39 -2.65 10.39
CA ARG A 264 -9.83 -3.68 11.33
C ARG A 264 -9.05 -4.98 11.19
N SER A 265 -8.85 -5.49 9.98
CA SER A 265 -8.04 -6.71 9.77
C SER A 265 -6.53 -6.45 9.74
N GLY A 266 -6.11 -5.21 9.42
CA GLY A 266 -4.71 -4.88 9.18
C GLY A 266 -4.16 -5.39 7.84
N ARG A 267 -4.99 -6.06 7.02
CA ARG A 267 -4.60 -6.64 5.74
C ARG A 267 -4.33 -5.55 4.70
N GLU A 268 -3.23 -5.69 3.98
CA GLU A 268 -2.94 -4.91 2.78
C GLU A 268 -3.60 -5.57 1.57
N THR A 269 -4.37 -4.80 0.79
CA THR A 269 -5.13 -5.31 -0.35
C THR A 269 -5.28 -4.26 -1.46
N PHE A 270 -5.65 -4.72 -2.65
CA PHE A 270 -6.17 -3.88 -3.72
C PHE A 270 -7.67 -4.14 -3.99
N HIS A 271 -8.28 -5.08 -3.27
CA HIS A 271 -9.69 -5.46 -3.41
C HIS A 271 -10.44 -5.15 -2.11
N LEU A 272 -11.31 -4.15 -2.16
CA LEU A 272 -12.07 -3.70 -1.00
C LEU A 272 -13.51 -4.20 -1.05
N ALA A 273 -14.08 -4.44 0.12
CA ALA A 273 -15.50 -4.73 0.29
C ALA A 273 -16.00 -4.19 1.63
N ALA A 274 -17.32 -4.17 1.82
CA ALA A 274 -17.93 -3.83 3.10
C ALA A 274 -18.65 -5.03 3.73
N THR A 275 -18.63 -5.06 5.06
CA THR A 275 -19.54 -5.85 5.89
C THR A 275 -20.95 -5.25 5.88
N ASP A 276 -21.96 -6.00 6.33
CA ASP A 276 -23.35 -5.51 6.33
C ASP A 276 -23.60 -4.35 7.30
N ASP A 277 -22.73 -4.16 8.30
CA ASP A 277 -22.73 -2.99 9.19
C ASP A 277 -21.94 -1.80 8.62
N GLY A 278 -21.44 -1.91 7.39
CA GLY A 278 -20.81 -0.82 6.65
C GLY A 278 -19.30 -0.67 6.84
N ALA A 279 -18.65 -1.54 7.61
CA ALA A 279 -17.20 -1.48 7.77
C ALA A 279 -16.50 -1.92 6.47
N ILE A 280 -15.74 -1.01 5.86
CA ILE A 280 -14.90 -1.30 4.69
C ILE A 280 -13.62 -1.99 5.16
N ASP A 281 -13.29 -3.13 4.55
CA ASP A 281 -12.08 -3.90 4.82
C ASP A 281 -11.65 -4.66 3.55
N ALA A 282 -10.59 -5.47 3.64
CA ALA A 282 -10.12 -6.31 2.56
C ALA A 282 -11.18 -7.37 2.20
N ALA A 283 -11.49 -7.48 0.91
CA ALA A 283 -12.49 -8.43 0.41
C ALA A 283 -12.14 -9.87 0.80
N GLU A 284 -10.85 -10.19 0.88
CA GLU A 284 -10.33 -11.50 1.29
C GLU A 284 -10.61 -11.85 2.75
N GLU A 285 -10.91 -10.85 3.59
CA GLU A 285 -11.27 -11.03 5.00
C GLU A 285 -12.78 -11.09 5.22
N MET A 286 -13.58 -10.93 4.17
CA MET A 286 -15.02 -11.06 4.26
C MET A 286 -15.44 -12.52 4.40
N ALA A 287 -16.40 -12.78 5.28
CA ALA A 287 -17.03 -14.06 5.49
C ALA A 287 -18.52 -13.89 5.76
N VAL A 288 -19.28 -14.98 5.66
CA VAL A 288 -20.72 -14.98 5.95
C VAL A 288 -20.96 -15.77 7.22
N CYS A 289 -21.66 -15.16 8.18
CA CYS A 289 -22.17 -15.88 9.34
C CYS A 289 -23.21 -16.90 8.89
N GLN A 290 -22.94 -18.19 9.08
CA GLN A 290 -23.82 -19.26 8.58
C GLN A 290 -25.18 -19.33 9.30
N GLN A 291 -25.29 -18.71 10.48
CA GLN A 291 -26.54 -18.66 11.24
C GLN A 291 -27.45 -17.50 10.84
N SER A 292 -26.89 -16.33 10.50
CA SER A 292 -27.67 -15.12 10.20
C SER A 292 -27.66 -14.71 8.73
N GLY A 293 -26.74 -15.26 7.93
CA GLY A 293 -26.49 -14.81 6.56
C GLY A 293 -25.74 -13.48 6.47
N ARG A 294 -25.39 -12.85 7.60
CA ARG A 294 -24.71 -11.55 7.61
C ARG A 294 -23.29 -11.65 7.07
N ARG A 295 -22.89 -10.72 6.19
CA ARG A 295 -21.50 -10.52 5.76
C ARG A 295 -20.74 -9.77 6.86
N VAL A 296 -19.68 -10.38 7.38
CA VAL A 296 -18.86 -9.89 8.50
C VAL A 296 -17.39 -10.18 8.24
N LEU A 297 -16.48 -9.71 9.10
CA LEU A 297 -15.07 -10.10 9.00
C LEU A 297 -14.87 -11.52 9.52
N ARG A 298 -13.97 -12.27 8.87
CA ARG A 298 -13.61 -13.64 9.26
C ARG A 298 -13.17 -13.72 10.72
N GLN A 299 -12.41 -12.72 11.19
CA GLN A 299 -11.94 -12.65 12.58
C GLN A 299 -13.06 -12.43 13.61
N ASP A 300 -14.22 -11.94 13.19
CA ASP A 300 -15.38 -11.74 14.06
C ASP A 300 -16.21 -13.03 14.23
N LEU A 301 -15.90 -14.09 13.46
CA LEU A 301 -16.60 -15.36 13.53
C LEU A 301 -15.92 -16.32 14.51
N VAL A 302 -16.74 -17.17 15.13
CA VAL A 302 -16.29 -18.30 15.95
C VAL A 302 -16.80 -19.60 15.35
N THR A 303 -16.02 -20.66 15.50
CA THR A 303 -16.40 -22.00 15.05
C THR A 303 -17.22 -22.71 16.13
N CYS A 304 -18.44 -23.12 15.79
CA CYS A 304 -19.26 -23.97 16.65
C CYS A 304 -18.59 -25.34 16.84
N SER A 305 -18.30 -25.72 18.08
CA SER A 305 -17.64 -27.01 18.40
C SER A 305 -18.51 -28.25 18.18
N VAL A 306 -19.77 -28.09 17.76
CA VAL A 306 -20.70 -29.20 17.47
C VAL A 306 -20.97 -29.33 15.97
N THR A 307 -21.30 -28.21 15.32
CA THR A 307 -21.71 -28.20 13.90
C THR A 307 -20.60 -27.79 12.95
N GLU A 308 -19.45 -27.34 13.48
CA GLU A 308 -18.33 -26.76 12.75
C GLU A 308 -18.67 -25.47 11.97
N GLN A 309 -19.88 -24.94 12.17
CA GLN A 309 -20.32 -23.72 11.51
C GLN A 309 -19.56 -22.49 12.02
N GLN A 310 -19.21 -21.58 11.11
CA GLN A 310 -18.67 -20.25 11.40
C GLN A 310 -19.83 -19.28 11.66
N VAL A 311 -19.94 -18.81 12.89
CA VAL A 311 -21.09 -18.02 13.34
C VAL A 311 -20.63 -16.84 14.19
N LEU A 312 -21.45 -15.80 14.28
CA LEU A 312 -21.17 -14.69 15.19
C LEU A 312 -21.24 -15.15 16.66
N PRO A 313 -20.39 -14.61 17.55
CA PRO A 313 -20.36 -14.96 18.97
C PRO A 313 -21.71 -14.86 19.66
N GLU A 314 -22.57 -13.92 19.26
CA GLU A 314 -23.92 -13.72 19.80
C GLU A 314 -24.86 -14.93 19.67
N PHE A 315 -24.61 -15.82 18.69
CA PHE A 315 -25.37 -17.06 18.50
C PHE A 315 -24.82 -18.24 19.32
N THR A 316 -23.69 -18.04 20.00
CA THR A 316 -23.01 -19.09 20.75
C THR A 316 -23.15 -18.92 22.25
N GLU A 317 -22.88 -20.01 22.96
CA GLU A 317 -22.65 -20.08 24.40
C GLU A 317 -21.41 -20.97 24.62
N LYS A 318 -20.61 -20.69 25.65
CA LYS A 318 -19.48 -21.56 26.01
C LYS A 318 -19.98 -22.76 26.80
N CYS A 319 -19.58 -23.96 26.40
CA CYS A 319 -19.95 -25.15 27.17
C CYS A 319 -19.17 -25.17 28.50
N PRO A 320 -19.83 -25.20 29.67
CA PRO A 320 -19.13 -25.11 30.96
C PRO A 320 -18.20 -26.31 31.23
N VAL A 321 -18.36 -27.41 30.50
CA VAL A 321 -17.51 -28.60 30.66
C VAL A 321 -16.27 -28.54 29.76
N THR A 322 -16.38 -28.02 28.53
CA THR A 322 -15.27 -28.05 27.55
C THR A 322 -14.63 -26.68 27.33
N GLY A 323 -15.26 -25.60 27.76
CA GLY A 323 -14.87 -24.20 27.50
C GLY A 323 -15.05 -23.77 26.03
N ARG A 324 -15.46 -24.68 25.14
CA ARG A 324 -15.58 -24.41 23.70
C ARG A 324 -16.93 -23.75 23.38
N PRO A 325 -16.98 -22.80 22.42
CA PRO A 325 -18.23 -22.23 21.96
C PRO A 325 -19.05 -23.27 21.17
N ALA A 326 -20.36 -23.26 21.37
CA ALA A 326 -21.31 -24.01 20.54
C ALA A 326 -22.56 -23.15 20.33
N LEU A 327 -23.30 -23.41 19.25
CA LEU A 327 -24.59 -22.76 19.01
C LEU A 327 -25.54 -23.01 20.18
N ARG A 328 -26.30 -21.99 20.58
CA ARG A 328 -27.26 -22.10 21.70
C ARG A 328 -28.32 -23.19 21.48
N SER A 329 -28.66 -23.50 20.23
CA SER A 329 -29.56 -24.61 19.84
C SER A 329 -28.97 -26.00 20.10
N GLU A 330 -27.64 -26.10 20.16
CA GLU A 330 -26.91 -27.35 20.38
C GLU A 330 -26.56 -27.60 21.84
N PHE A 331 -27.26 -26.93 22.77
CA PHE A 331 -27.19 -27.22 24.19
C PHE A 331 -28.36 -28.10 24.63
N SER A 332 -28.09 -28.99 25.57
CA SER A 332 -29.11 -29.75 26.29
C SER A 332 -28.72 -29.88 27.77
N ALA A 333 -29.70 -30.10 28.63
CA ALA A 333 -29.45 -30.28 30.05
C ALA A 333 -28.94 -31.70 30.32
N CYS A 334 -27.83 -31.82 31.04
CA CYS A 334 -27.36 -33.11 31.56
C CYS A 334 -28.40 -33.69 32.52
N GLU A 335 -28.78 -34.96 32.32
CA GLU A 335 -29.78 -35.63 33.15
C GLU A 335 -29.34 -35.79 34.61
N GLN A 336 -28.03 -35.79 34.88
CA GLN A 336 -27.45 -35.91 36.22
C GLN A 336 -27.13 -34.55 36.85
N CYS A 337 -26.39 -33.63 36.21
CA CYS A 337 -26.08 -32.36 36.88
C CYS A 337 -27.03 -31.20 36.54
N ARG A 338 -27.98 -31.37 35.61
CA ARG A 338 -28.88 -30.32 35.06
C ARG A 338 -28.19 -29.11 34.45
N GLN A 339 -26.86 -29.07 34.38
CA GLN A 339 -26.16 -28.04 33.62
C GLN A 339 -26.54 -28.15 32.15
N ARG A 340 -26.77 -26.99 31.52
CA ARG A 340 -26.81 -26.87 30.07
C ARG A 340 -25.40 -27.08 29.55
N VAL A 341 -25.21 -28.12 28.75
CA VAL A 341 -23.92 -28.44 28.12
C VAL A 341 -24.12 -28.65 26.63
N SER A 342 -23.05 -28.52 25.86
CA SER A 342 -23.05 -28.89 24.45
C SER A 342 -23.49 -30.34 24.26
N ARG A 343 -24.31 -30.62 23.25
CA ARG A 343 -24.75 -31.96 22.86
C ARG A 343 -23.59 -32.89 22.50
N SER A 344 -22.50 -32.37 21.93
CA SER A 344 -21.31 -33.19 21.65
C SER A 344 -20.64 -33.73 22.91
N ASN A 345 -20.94 -33.14 24.08
CA ASN A 345 -20.43 -33.55 25.37
C ASN A 345 -21.37 -34.51 26.13
N LEU A 346 -22.54 -34.84 25.58
CA LEU A 346 -23.50 -35.75 26.17
C LEU A 346 -23.36 -37.16 25.61
N GLN A 347 -23.26 -38.15 26.48
CA GLN A 347 -23.37 -39.56 26.13
C GLN A 347 -24.37 -40.23 27.07
N GLY A 348 -25.46 -40.77 26.51
CA GLY A 348 -26.54 -41.35 27.30
C GLY A 348 -27.16 -40.36 28.30
N GLY A 349 -27.39 -39.11 27.88
CA GLY A 349 -27.96 -38.05 28.73
C GLY A 349 -26.98 -37.45 29.76
N LEU A 350 -25.77 -38.00 29.89
CA LEU A 350 -24.78 -37.57 30.87
C LEU A 350 -23.64 -36.78 30.25
N CYS A 351 -23.30 -35.64 30.85
CA CYS A 351 -22.14 -34.85 30.44
C CYS A 351 -20.83 -35.55 30.83
N GLN A 352 -19.73 -35.26 30.14
CA GLN A 352 -18.41 -35.83 30.45
C GLN A 352 -18.04 -35.68 31.94
N ALA A 353 -18.24 -34.50 32.54
CA ALA A 353 -17.94 -34.28 33.97
C ALA A 353 -18.74 -35.21 34.90
N CYS A 354 -19.99 -35.56 34.58
CA CYS A 354 -20.77 -36.53 35.36
C CYS A 354 -20.30 -37.97 35.17
N ARG A 355 -19.80 -38.30 33.97
CA ARG A 355 -19.30 -39.65 33.64
C ARG A 355 -17.92 -39.92 34.23
N GLU A 356 -17.09 -38.87 34.34
CA GLU A 356 -15.68 -38.94 34.75
C GLU A 356 -15.45 -38.47 36.19
N LEU A 357 -16.45 -38.59 37.06
CA LEU A 357 -16.32 -38.25 38.48
C LEU A 357 -15.15 -39.02 39.14
N ALA A 358 -14.15 -38.28 39.61
CA ALA A 358 -12.95 -38.84 40.23
C ALA A 358 -13.13 -39.02 41.74
N PRO A 359 -12.62 -40.10 42.36
CA PRO A 359 -12.68 -40.28 43.81
C PRO A 359 -11.90 -39.18 44.53
N VAL A 360 -12.51 -38.60 45.57
CA VAL A 360 -11.89 -37.58 46.41
C VAL A 360 -12.09 -37.92 47.89
N ARG A 361 -11.18 -37.44 48.73
CA ARG A 361 -11.30 -37.51 50.19
C ARG A 361 -12.00 -36.25 50.71
N LYS A 362 -12.47 -36.28 51.96
CA LYS A 362 -13.19 -35.15 52.58
C LYS A 362 -12.31 -33.92 52.80
N ASP A 363 -10.99 -34.10 52.82
CA ASP A 363 -9.97 -33.06 52.90
C ASP A 363 -9.59 -32.49 51.51
N ASP A 364 -10.19 -32.96 50.40
CA ASP A 364 -10.05 -32.28 49.11
C ASP A 364 -10.54 -30.83 49.27
N PRO A 365 -9.71 -29.81 48.98
CA PRO A 365 -10.06 -28.41 49.26
C PRO A 365 -11.41 -27.98 48.69
N ARG A 366 -11.77 -28.47 47.50
CA ARG A 366 -13.02 -28.14 46.83
C ARG A 366 -14.22 -28.71 47.58
N LEU A 367 -14.11 -29.95 48.05
CA LEU A 367 -15.16 -30.61 48.81
C LEU A 367 -15.23 -30.08 50.25
N ALA A 368 -14.08 -29.78 50.87
CA ALA A 368 -13.99 -29.22 52.20
C ALA A 368 -14.69 -27.85 52.29
N TRP A 369 -14.56 -27.01 51.26
CA TRP A 369 -15.31 -25.75 51.19
C TRP A 369 -16.83 -25.96 51.12
N VAL A 370 -17.27 -26.87 50.26
CA VAL A 370 -18.70 -27.22 50.14
C VAL A 370 -19.24 -27.77 51.46
N MET A 371 -18.48 -28.60 52.18
CA MET A 371 -18.88 -29.15 53.49
C MET A 371 -18.85 -28.12 54.61
N GLY A 372 -17.92 -27.15 54.55
CA GLY A 372 -17.87 -26.04 55.49
C GLY A 372 -19.16 -25.23 55.50
N GLU A 373 -19.73 -24.99 54.31
CA GLU A 373 -21.02 -24.34 54.13
C GLU A 373 -22.20 -25.29 54.43
N HIS A 374 -22.14 -26.54 53.98
CA HIS A 374 -23.22 -27.53 54.09
C HIS A 374 -22.80 -28.73 54.95
N ARG A 375 -22.75 -28.56 56.27
CA ARG A 375 -22.24 -29.57 57.22
C ARG A 375 -22.97 -30.92 57.17
N GLY A 376 -24.24 -30.94 56.79
CA GLY A 376 -25.04 -32.16 56.65
C GLY A 376 -24.49 -33.14 55.61
N LEU A 377 -23.59 -32.69 54.74
CA LEU A 377 -22.88 -33.53 53.77
C LEU A 377 -21.79 -34.40 54.41
N GLU A 378 -21.25 -34.02 55.58
CA GLU A 378 -20.13 -34.74 56.22
C GLU A 378 -20.47 -36.20 56.58
N ARG A 379 -21.75 -36.53 56.81
CA ARG A 379 -22.19 -37.91 57.13
C ARG A 379 -22.04 -38.90 55.97
N TRP A 380 -21.90 -38.40 54.74
CA TRP A 380 -21.75 -39.24 53.56
C TRP A 380 -20.28 -39.61 53.32
N ASN A 381 -20.06 -40.77 52.69
CA ASN A 381 -18.72 -41.32 52.46
C ASN A 381 -18.50 -41.65 50.98
N ARG A 382 -17.27 -42.03 50.63
CA ARG A 382 -16.87 -42.45 49.27
C ARG A 382 -17.20 -41.40 48.22
N TRP A 383 -16.72 -40.19 48.45
CA TRP A 383 -16.98 -39.06 47.58
C TRP A 383 -16.28 -39.21 46.23
N ARG A 384 -16.99 -38.78 45.19
CA ARG A 384 -16.42 -38.52 43.87
C ARG A 384 -16.81 -37.12 43.42
N LEU A 385 -15.91 -36.44 42.74
CA LEU A 385 -16.04 -35.03 42.37
C LEU A 385 -15.58 -34.83 40.93
N ALA A 386 -16.29 -33.95 40.24
CA ALA A 386 -15.85 -33.32 39.00
C ALA A 386 -16.18 -31.83 39.10
N GLU A 387 -15.49 -31.06 38.28
CA GLU A 387 -15.56 -29.61 38.30
C GLU A 387 -15.79 -29.13 36.87
N THR A 388 -16.71 -28.21 36.70
CA THR A 388 -16.92 -27.47 35.46
C THR A 388 -16.49 -26.02 35.68
N GLU A 389 -16.62 -25.19 34.65
CA GLU A 389 -16.35 -23.75 34.74
C GLU A 389 -17.17 -23.10 35.87
N THR A 390 -18.43 -23.49 36.04
CA THR A 390 -19.37 -22.81 36.93
C THR A 390 -19.81 -23.59 38.17
N VAL A 391 -19.66 -24.93 38.20
CA VAL A 391 -20.15 -25.73 39.35
C VAL A 391 -19.21 -26.87 39.74
N TYR A 392 -19.29 -27.27 41.00
CA TYR A 392 -18.83 -28.57 41.50
C TYR A 392 -19.94 -29.61 41.37
N ILE A 393 -19.62 -30.80 40.86
CA ILE A 393 -20.53 -31.95 40.79
C ILE A 393 -19.97 -33.02 41.72
N ALA A 394 -20.58 -33.23 42.87
CA ALA A 394 -20.14 -34.22 43.84
C ALA A 394 -21.17 -35.33 44.04
N ARG A 395 -20.69 -36.57 44.10
CA ARG A 395 -21.50 -37.76 44.38
C ARG A 395 -20.93 -38.47 45.60
N ALA A 396 -21.80 -38.95 46.48
CA ALA A 396 -21.43 -39.77 47.62
C ALA A 396 -22.29 -41.03 47.71
N ASP A 397 -21.77 -42.06 48.36
CA ASP A 397 -22.48 -43.31 48.60
C ASP A 397 -22.73 -43.49 50.12
N GLY A 398 -23.96 -43.84 50.47
CA GLY A 398 -24.37 -44.28 51.80
C GLY A 398 -24.62 -45.79 51.84
N LEU A 399 -25.18 -46.27 52.96
CA LEU A 399 -25.49 -47.70 53.13
C LEU A 399 -26.55 -48.18 52.12
N LEU A 400 -27.64 -47.43 51.95
CA LEU A 400 -28.79 -47.79 51.10
C LEU A 400 -29.06 -46.82 49.94
N LYS A 401 -28.53 -45.59 50.04
CA LYS A 401 -28.79 -44.51 49.09
C LYS A 401 -27.48 -43.94 48.56
N ARG A 402 -27.57 -43.21 47.46
CA ARG A 402 -26.52 -42.36 46.92
C ARG A 402 -27.01 -40.92 46.92
N LEU A 403 -26.09 -40.00 47.09
CA LEU A 403 -26.33 -38.56 47.06
C LEU A 403 -25.61 -37.95 45.86
N LEU A 404 -26.27 -37.03 45.18
CA LEU A 404 -25.68 -36.13 44.20
C LEU A 404 -25.94 -34.71 44.65
N VAL A 405 -24.88 -33.90 44.74
CA VAL A 405 -24.95 -32.48 45.01
C VAL A 405 -24.22 -31.72 43.91
N VAL A 406 -24.89 -30.72 43.34
CA VAL A 406 -24.33 -29.80 42.35
C VAL A 406 -24.31 -28.42 42.98
N VAL A 407 -23.13 -27.83 43.11
CA VAL A 407 -22.89 -26.60 43.87
C VAL A 407 -22.27 -25.55 42.97
N ASP A 408 -22.84 -24.35 42.97
CA ASP A 408 -22.26 -23.19 42.31
C ASP A 408 -20.88 -22.85 42.90
N LYS A 409 -19.87 -22.60 42.06
CA LYS A 409 -18.49 -22.40 42.55
C LYS A 409 -18.29 -21.06 43.24
N GLU A 410 -19.03 -20.03 42.84
CA GLU A 410 -18.85 -18.67 43.37
C GLU A 410 -19.67 -18.47 44.64
N SER A 411 -20.94 -18.84 44.61
CA SER A 411 -21.88 -18.61 45.71
C SER A 411 -21.96 -19.76 46.71
N LEU A 412 -21.40 -20.93 46.38
CA LEU A 412 -21.59 -22.20 47.10
C LEU A 412 -23.07 -22.61 47.26
N ALA A 413 -23.98 -22.00 46.50
CA ALA A 413 -25.39 -22.34 46.50
C ALA A 413 -25.62 -23.71 45.85
N VAL A 414 -26.45 -24.55 46.48
CA VAL A 414 -26.82 -25.85 45.93
C VAL A 414 -27.81 -25.67 44.79
N ARG A 415 -27.34 -25.88 43.55
CA ARG A 415 -28.15 -25.80 42.32
C ARG A 415 -28.99 -27.05 42.10
N ARG A 416 -28.53 -28.22 42.58
CA ARG A 416 -29.29 -29.47 42.56
C ARG A 416 -28.86 -30.37 43.71
N LEU A 417 -29.84 -30.99 44.36
CA LEU A 417 -29.64 -32.10 45.29
C LEU A 417 -30.57 -33.25 44.90
N ALA A 418 -30.02 -34.44 44.69
CA ALA A 418 -30.78 -35.61 44.26
C ALA A 418 -30.30 -36.87 44.99
N THR A 419 -31.20 -37.83 45.16
CA THR A 419 -30.84 -39.16 45.69
C THR A 419 -31.23 -40.27 44.74
N ALA A 420 -30.51 -41.38 44.80
CA ALA A 420 -30.82 -42.60 44.08
C ALA A 420 -30.68 -43.80 45.01
N GLY A 421 -31.41 -44.88 44.76
CA GLY A 421 -31.15 -46.16 45.42
C GLY A 421 -29.74 -46.66 45.09
N ARG A 422 -29.10 -47.43 45.99
CA ARG A 422 -27.73 -47.93 45.77
C ARG A 422 -27.54 -48.68 44.45
N PHE A 423 -28.58 -49.38 44.00
CA PHE A 423 -28.61 -50.17 42.78
C PHE A 423 -29.45 -49.56 41.64
N SER A 424 -30.06 -48.39 41.86
CA SER A 424 -30.86 -47.70 40.82
C SER A 424 -29.99 -46.74 40.02
N SER A 425 -30.27 -46.58 38.73
CA SER A 425 -29.71 -45.50 37.89
C SER A 425 -30.42 -44.17 38.09
N ASP A 426 -31.63 -44.20 38.64
CA ASP A 426 -32.56 -43.08 38.54
C ASP A 426 -32.38 -42.12 39.72
N TRP A 427 -32.06 -40.88 39.38
CA TRP A 427 -31.90 -39.80 40.35
C TRP A 427 -33.23 -39.08 40.55
N VAL A 428 -33.67 -39.02 41.79
CA VAL A 428 -34.87 -38.29 42.22
C VAL A 428 -34.43 -37.03 42.94
N ASP A 429 -34.89 -35.88 42.45
CA ASP A 429 -34.64 -34.59 43.11
C ASP A 429 -35.30 -34.57 44.49
N VAL A 430 -34.56 -34.11 45.49
CA VAL A 430 -35.07 -34.06 46.86
C VAL A 430 -35.97 -32.85 47.06
N THR A 431 -36.97 -32.95 47.93
CA THR A 431 -37.86 -31.83 48.22
C THR A 431 -37.11 -30.72 48.99
N PRO A 432 -37.59 -29.46 48.98
CA PRO A 432 -36.94 -28.37 49.73
C PRO A 432 -36.76 -28.66 51.23
N THR A 433 -37.74 -29.36 51.84
CA THR A 433 -37.66 -29.80 53.24
C THR A 433 -36.53 -30.82 53.43
N GLN A 434 -36.47 -31.84 52.58
CA GLN A 434 -35.40 -32.85 52.61
C GLN A 434 -34.03 -32.25 52.32
N GLN A 435 -33.96 -31.27 51.42
CA GLN A 435 -32.74 -30.53 51.13
C GLN A 435 -32.21 -29.83 52.39
N SER A 436 -33.08 -29.15 53.13
CA SER A 436 -32.70 -28.48 54.38
C SER A 436 -32.18 -29.47 55.43
N GLU A 437 -32.79 -30.66 55.53
CA GLU A 437 -32.34 -31.74 56.41
C GLU A 437 -31.07 -32.45 55.93
N LEU A 438 -30.78 -32.38 54.63
CA LEU A 438 -29.59 -32.99 54.03
C LEU A 438 -28.35 -32.10 54.12
N LEU A 439 -28.55 -30.78 54.16
CA LEU A 439 -27.49 -29.78 54.19
C LEU A 439 -27.16 -29.26 55.59
N ARG A 440 -28.10 -29.35 56.55
CA ARG A 440 -27.83 -29.17 58.00
C ARG A 440 -27.15 -30.40 58.59
#